data_AF-A0A497EJT6-F1
#
_entry.id   AF-A0A497EJT6-F1
#
_cell.length_a   1.000
_cell.length_b   1.000
_cell.length_c   1.000
_cell.angle_alpha   90.00
_cell.angle_beta   90.00
_cell.angle_gamma   90.00
#
_symmetry.space_group_name_H-M   'P 1'
#
loop_
_entity.id
_entity.type
_entity.pdbx_description
1 polymer ?
#
loop_
_entity_poly.entity_id
_entity_poly.type
_entity_poly.pdbx_seq_one_letter_code
_entity_poly.pdbx_strand_id
1 'polypeptide(L)'
;PKTLKIIAVISSKITLRERIAQTGYWKLKLMQDEVTKHIKVFFITPDEDGTLKTKKPAKKGRAIVEVDTDGSYVMSEEEVEESDKVKMFDKFIEDLKSLVNEKR
;
A
#
# COMPACT_ATOMS: atom_id res chain seq x y z
N PRO A 1 5.30 22.05 15.98
CA PRO A 1 5.24 22.47 14.55
C PRO A 1 3.85 23.02 14.21
N LYS A 2 3.76 24.21 13.58
CA LYS A 2 2.47 24.85 13.25
C LYS A 2 1.89 24.40 11.90
N THR A 3 2.68 23.77 11.04
CA THR A 3 2.21 23.15 9.79
C THR A 3 2.99 21.85 9.55
N LEU A 4 2.26 20.74 9.40
CA LEU A 4 2.80 19.45 8.97
C LEU A 4 2.10 19.05 7.68
N LYS A 5 2.85 18.55 6.70
CA LYS A 5 2.29 18.05 5.43
C LYS A 5 2.09 16.55 5.54
N ILE A 6 0.87 16.08 5.29
CA ILE A 6 0.58 14.65 5.19
C ILE A 6 1.10 14.17 3.83
N ILE A 7 2.00 13.18 3.83
CA ILE A 7 2.57 12.64 2.59
C ILE A 7 2.04 11.25 2.24
N ALA A 8 1.63 10.49 3.26
CA ALA A 8 1.13 9.13 3.11
C ALA A 8 0.16 8.74 4.22
N VAL A 9 -0.69 7.77 3.92
CA VAL A 9 -1.54 7.02 4.84
C VAL A 9 -1.11 5.56 4.79
N ILE A 10 -0.98 4.95 5.95
CA ILE A 10 -0.64 3.53 6.10
C ILE A 10 -1.86 2.81 6.67
N SER A 11 -2.43 1.91 5.88
CA SER A 11 -3.49 0.99 6.32
C SER A 11 -2.86 -0.32 6.75
N SER A 12 -2.73 -0.55 8.06
CA SER A 12 -2.14 -1.76 8.63
C SER A 12 -3.23 -2.75 9.04
N LYS A 13 -3.22 -3.95 8.46
CA LYS A 13 -4.24 -4.99 8.69
C LYS A 13 -3.61 -6.38 8.63
N ILE A 14 -4.11 -7.30 9.47
CA ILE A 14 -3.64 -8.68 9.50
C ILE A 14 -4.03 -9.44 8.21
N THR A 15 -5.24 -9.25 7.69
CA THR A 15 -5.70 -9.90 6.45
C THR A 15 -6.42 -8.93 5.51
N LEU A 16 -6.50 -9.28 4.22
CA LEU A 16 -7.02 -8.36 3.20
C LEU A 16 -8.55 -8.33 3.14
N ARG A 17 -9.19 -9.50 3.01
CA ARG A 17 -10.66 -9.67 2.81
C ARG A 17 -11.32 -8.48 2.07
N GLU A 18 -12.43 -7.95 2.57
CA GLU A 18 -13.09 -6.73 2.06
C GLU A 18 -12.33 -5.44 2.40
N ARG A 19 -11.40 -5.50 3.36
CA ARG A 19 -10.65 -4.35 3.89
C ARG A 19 -9.71 -3.75 2.86
N ILE A 20 -9.22 -4.54 1.90
CA ILE A 20 -8.40 -4.00 0.82
C ILE A 20 -9.19 -3.10 -0.13
N ALA A 21 -10.45 -3.44 -0.39
CA ALA A 21 -11.35 -2.60 -1.19
C ALA A 21 -11.63 -1.27 -0.46
N GLN A 22 -11.74 -1.29 0.88
CA GLN A 22 -11.87 -0.06 1.67
C GLN A 22 -10.62 0.84 1.56
N THR A 23 -9.42 0.25 1.60
CA THR A 23 -8.16 1.00 1.39
C THR A 23 -8.11 1.62 -0.01
N GLY A 24 -8.43 0.85 -1.06
CA GLY A 24 -8.50 1.36 -2.44
C GLY A 24 -9.54 2.48 -2.60
N TYR A 25 -10.72 2.34 -1.99
CA TYR A 25 -11.75 3.38 -1.97
C TYR A 25 -11.24 4.70 -1.37
N TRP A 26 -10.51 4.65 -0.25
CA TRP A 26 -9.93 5.85 0.35
C TRP A 26 -8.86 6.49 -0.52
N LYS A 27 -8.03 5.71 -1.22
CA LYS A 27 -7.11 6.26 -2.22
C LYS A 27 -7.90 7.05 -3.26
N LEU A 28 -8.92 6.44 -3.87
CA LEU A 28 -9.75 7.09 -4.88
C LEU A 28 -10.36 8.40 -4.35
N LYS A 29 -10.83 8.41 -3.09
CA LYS A 29 -11.36 9.63 -2.46
C LYS A 29 -10.32 10.72 -2.27
N LEU A 30 -9.13 10.39 -1.78
CA LEU A 30 -8.04 11.35 -1.64
C LEU A 30 -7.60 11.90 -3.01
N MET A 31 -7.63 11.07 -4.05
CA MET A 31 -7.25 11.48 -5.41
C MET A 31 -8.24 12.46 -6.06
N GLN A 32 -9.51 12.47 -5.63
CA GLN A 32 -10.56 13.33 -6.20
C GLN A 32 -10.47 14.79 -5.73
N ASP A 33 -9.68 15.09 -4.70
CA ASP A 33 -9.59 16.43 -4.12
C ASP A 33 -8.18 17.00 -4.31
N GLU A 34 -8.08 18.21 -4.86
CA GLU A 34 -6.82 18.91 -5.14
C GLU A 34 -5.92 19.08 -3.90
N VAL A 35 -6.51 19.25 -2.73
CA VAL A 35 -5.80 19.41 -1.46
C VAL A 35 -5.20 18.07 -1.00
N THR A 36 -5.81 16.94 -1.33
CA THR A 36 -5.41 15.62 -0.79
C THR A 36 -4.85 14.64 -1.81
N LYS A 37 -4.93 14.93 -3.12
CA LYS A 37 -4.49 14.03 -4.21
C LYS A 37 -3.02 13.61 -4.14
N HIS A 38 -2.21 14.40 -3.46
CA HIS A 38 -0.78 14.17 -3.26
C HIS A 38 -0.44 13.16 -2.16
N ILE A 39 -1.44 12.70 -1.39
CA ILE A 39 -1.28 11.74 -0.30
C ILE A 39 -1.23 10.33 -0.90
N LYS A 40 -0.16 9.60 -0.57
CA LYS A 40 0.04 8.20 -0.96
C LYS A 40 -0.70 7.26 -0.01
N VAL A 41 -1.27 6.16 -0.50
CA VAL A 41 -1.95 5.17 0.34
C VAL A 41 -1.27 3.81 0.21
N PHE A 42 -0.65 3.37 1.31
CA PHE A 42 0.02 2.09 1.41
C PHE A 42 -0.75 1.10 2.27
N PHE A 43 -0.66 -0.19 1.93
CA PHE A 43 -1.24 -1.28 2.69
C PHE A 43 -0.15 -2.17 3.31
N ILE A 44 -0.17 -2.38 4.62
CA ILE A 44 0.83 -3.22 5.30
C ILE A 44 0.11 -4.41 5.93
N THR A 45 0.63 -5.62 5.69
CA THR A 45 -0.05 -6.85 6.09
C THR A 45 0.91 -8.04 6.24
N PRO A 46 0.67 -8.96 7.17
CA PRO A 46 1.32 -10.28 7.16
C PRO A 46 0.76 -11.23 6.08
N ASP A 47 -0.36 -10.88 5.39
CA ASP A 47 -0.98 -11.70 4.33
C ASP A 47 -1.26 -13.15 4.75
N GLU A 48 -1.82 -13.38 5.95
CA GLU A 48 -2.09 -14.73 6.48
C GLU A 48 -2.98 -15.61 5.58
N ASP A 49 -3.75 -15.02 4.66
CA ASP A 49 -4.59 -15.73 3.69
C ASP A 49 -3.91 -15.92 2.31
N GLY A 50 -2.64 -15.52 2.19
CA GLY A 50 -1.82 -15.64 0.99
C GLY A 50 -2.45 -14.95 -0.22
N THR A 51 -3.18 -13.85 -0.01
CA THR A 51 -3.88 -13.14 -1.08
C THR A 51 -2.91 -12.47 -2.04
N LEU A 52 -1.76 -12.01 -1.54
CA LEU A 52 -0.75 -11.29 -2.31
C LEU A 52 0.35 -12.19 -2.88
N LYS A 53 0.39 -13.47 -2.52
CA LYS A 53 1.46 -14.41 -2.87
C LYS A 53 1.76 -14.54 -4.37
N THR A 54 0.72 -14.70 -5.21
CA THR A 54 0.87 -14.98 -6.64
C THR A 54 0.42 -13.78 -7.49
N LYS A 55 1.23 -13.39 -8.46
CA LYS A 55 0.97 -12.30 -9.40
C LYS A 55 0.09 -12.74 -10.56
N LYS A 56 0.27 -13.97 -11.07
CA LYS A 56 -0.54 -14.50 -12.18
C LYS A 56 -0.91 -15.99 -11.97
N PRO A 57 -2.21 -16.33 -11.98
CA PRO A 57 -3.36 -15.43 -12.02
C PRO A 57 -3.51 -14.63 -10.71
N ALA A 58 -3.78 -13.33 -10.82
CA ALA A 58 -3.97 -12.48 -9.65
C ALA A 58 -5.28 -12.82 -8.94
N LYS A 59 -5.22 -13.06 -7.63
CA LYS A 59 -6.42 -13.02 -6.76
C LYS A 59 -7.01 -11.61 -6.78
N LYS A 60 -8.33 -11.48 -6.57
CA LYS A 60 -9.04 -10.19 -6.55
C LYS A 60 -8.35 -9.15 -5.65
N GLY A 61 -7.92 -9.54 -4.44
CA GLY A 61 -7.23 -8.65 -3.51
C GLY A 61 -5.91 -8.12 -4.08
N ARG A 62 -5.09 -9.00 -4.69
CA ARG A 62 -3.84 -8.61 -5.35
C ARG A 62 -4.07 -7.61 -6.48
N ALA A 63 -5.09 -7.84 -7.32
CA ALA A 63 -5.44 -6.91 -8.39
C ALA A 63 -5.82 -5.52 -7.85
N ILE A 64 -6.60 -5.45 -6.76
CA ILE A 64 -6.97 -4.17 -6.12
C ILE A 64 -5.72 -3.46 -5.59
N VAL A 65 -4.78 -4.17 -4.98
CA VAL A 65 -3.52 -3.55 -4.50
C VAL A 65 -2.73 -2.95 -5.65
N GLU A 66 -2.56 -3.70 -6.74
CA GLU A 66 -1.75 -3.24 -7.86
C GLU A 66 -2.43 -2.13 -8.68
N VAL A 67 -3.76 -2.06 -8.68
CA VAL A 67 -4.47 -1.04 -9.47
C VAL A 67 -4.83 0.18 -8.62
N ASP A 68 -5.40 -0.02 -7.44
CA ASP A 68 -6.13 1.02 -6.70
C ASP A 68 -5.36 1.61 -5.49
N THR A 69 -4.16 1.11 -5.16
CA THR A 69 -3.31 1.69 -4.10
C THR A 69 -1.99 2.22 -4.65
N ASP A 70 -1.20 2.91 -3.81
CA ASP A 70 0.16 3.33 -4.14
C ASP A 70 1.21 2.26 -3.79
N GLY A 71 0.81 1.17 -3.13
CA GLY A 71 1.67 0.05 -2.83
C GLY A 71 1.27 -0.74 -1.59
N SER A 72 1.94 -1.86 -1.38
CA SER A 72 1.77 -2.73 -0.23
C SER A 72 3.07 -3.41 0.16
N TYR A 73 3.21 -3.64 1.46
CA TYR A 73 4.36 -4.31 2.07
C TYR A 73 3.89 -5.53 2.86
N VAL A 74 4.46 -6.69 2.52
CA VAL A 74 4.12 -7.98 3.12
C VAL A 74 5.13 -8.35 4.19
N MET A 75 4.65 -8.50 5.43
CA MET A 75 5.45 -8.85 6.61
C MET A 75 5.26 -10.33 6.92
N SER A 76 5.80 -11.19 6.05
CA SER A 76 5.76 -12.65 6.15
C SER A 76 7.15 -13.22 5.95
N GLU A 77 7.40 -14.42 6.48
CA GLU A 77 8.58 -15.23 6.13
C GLU A 77 8.44 -15.85 4.74
N GLU A 78 7.21 -16.02 4.25
CA GLU A 78 6.97 -16.51 2.89
C GLU A 78 7.20 -15.40 1.87
N GLU A 79 8.02 -15.69 0.85
CA GLU A 79 8.18 -14.80 -0.29
C GLU A 79 6.88 -14.68 -1.09
N VAL A 80 6.62 -13.46 -1.57
CA VAL A 80 5.55 -13.16 -2.52
C VAL A 80 6.15 -12.77 -3.87
N GLU A 81 5.42 -13.05 -4.96
CA GLU A 81 5.80 -12.55 -6.27
C GLU A 81 5.70 -11.02 -6.30
N GLU A 82 6.84 -10.35 -6.26
CA GLU A 82 6.89 -8.89 -6.15
C GLU A 82 6.43 -8.18 -7.43
N SER A 83 5.96 -6.94 -7.23
CA SER A 83 5.71 -5.95 -8.27
C SER A 83 6.05 -4.57 -7.75
N ASP A 84 5.92 -3.55 -8.60
CA ASP A 84 6.16 -2.16 -8.20
C ASP A 84 5.29 -1.73 -7.01
N LYS A 85 4.14 -2.38 -6.81
CA LYS A 85 3.16 -2.09 -5.76
C LYS A 85 2.97 -3.19 -4.73
N VAL A 86 3.63 -4.34 -4.85
CA VAL A 86 3.64 -5.33 -3.78
C VAL A 86 5.05 -5.80 -3.55
N LYS A 87 5.55 -5.50 -2.36
CA LYS A 87 6.93 -5.73 -1.97
C LYS A 87 6.95 -6.45 -0.62
N MET A 88 8.05 -7.10 -0.31
CA MET A 88 8.36 -7.57 1.03
C MET A 88 8.64 -6.36 1.95
N PHE A 89 8.41 -6.55 3.26
CA PHE A 89 8.47 -5.47 4.25
C PHE A 89 9.88 -4.91 4.49
N ASP A 90 10.92 -5.68 4.17
CA ASP A 90 12.32 -5.23 4.20
C ASP A 90 12.55 -3.95 3.39
N LYS A 91 11.81 -3.75 2.29
CA LYS A 91 11.88 -2.56 1.43
C LYS A 91 11.14 -1.33 2.00
N PHE A 92 10.27 -1.51 2.99
CA PHE A 92 9.35 -0.46 3.45
C PHE A 92 10.07 0.77 4.00
N ILE A 93 11.05 0.59 4.88
CA ILE A 93 11.73 1.70 5.55
C ILE A 93 12.55 2.52 4.55
N GLU A 94 13.19 1.87 3.58
CA GLU A 94 13.94 2.54 2.53
C GLU A 94 13.01 3.33 1.60
N ASP A 95 11.94 2.71 1.12
CA ASP A 95 10.94 3.37 0.28
C ASP A 95 10.28 4.56 0.99
N LEU A 96 10.01 4.44 2.30
CA LEU A 96 9.46 5.53 3.11
C LEU A 96 10.46 6.69 3.24
N LYS A 97 11.75 6.41 3.44
CA LYS A 97 12.80 7.45 3.48
C LYS A 97 12.90 8.17 2.15
N SER A 98 12.88 7.44 1.04
CA SER A 98 12.90 8.01 -0.32
C SER A 98 11.69 8.93 -0.53
N LEU A 99 10.49 8.50 -0.14
CA LEU A 99 9.28 9.32 -0.22
C LEU A 99 9.36 10.61 0.61
N VAL A 100 9.98 10.55 1.80
CA VAL A 100 10.18 11.73 2.66
C VAL A 100 11.21 12.68 2.03
N ASN A 101 12.28 12.15 1.44
CA ASN A 101 13.37 12.95 0.86
C ASN A 101 13.02 13.54 -0.51
N GLU A 102 12.21 12.87 -1.34
CA GLU A 102 11.69 13.41 -2.61
C GLU A 102 10.85 14.69 -2.42
N LYS A 103 10.33 14.92 -1.20
CA LYS A 103 9.53 16.10 -0.86
C LYS A 103 10.31 17.19 -0.11
N ARG A 104 11.61 16.99 0.14
CA ARG A 104 12.52 18.02 0.69
C ARG A 104 13.20 18.77 -0.45
#